data_AF-A0A940FKH9-F1
#
_entry.id   AF-A0A940FKH9-F1
#
_cell.length_a   1.000
_cell.length_b   1.000
_cell.length_c   1.000
_cell.angle_alpha   90.00
_cell.angle_beta   90.00
_cell.angle_gamma   90.00
#
_symmetry.space_group_name_H-M   'P 1'
#
loop_
_entity.id
_entity.type
_entity.pdbx_description
1 polymer ?
#
loop_
_entity_poly.entity_id
_entity_poly.type
_entity_poly.pdbx_seq_one_letter_code
_entity_poly.pdbx_strand_id
1 'polypeptide(L)'
;MTNFLQSLLIVSAAIASGSIAQAKQPAAAVAAEKSAQAPWLVPADFNVPTRVEAKDFKLVPLGPEVVQLDFDAYMSSIEHLQKTFSRSMRWPRTDITHADAMRDMEDEQARFKSRKSFAFAVLTPDGSRERGSVYVSPSPVEGYDAVVRMWVTKADYDTGFDAELYKWVTGWIQKDWPFRKVAYPGRSIDWTSWDPMVAARTPGKAGGAN
;
A
#
# COMPACT_ATOMS: atom_id res chain seq x y z
N MET A 1 -27.33 -11.18 71.72
CA MET A 1 -28.55 -10.52 71.27
C MET A 1 -28.79 -10.93 69.82
N THR A 2 -29.59 -11.99 69.64
CA THR A 2 -30.86 -12.00 68.86
C THR A 2 -30.61 -12.11 67.35
N ASN A 3 -30.45 -13.33 66.82
CA ASN A 3 -31.48 -14.17 66.17
C ASN A 3 -32.35 -13.45 65.12
N PHE A 4 -32.21 -13.86 63.86
CA PHE A 4 -33.35 -14.02 62.95
C PHE A 4 -33.15 -15.26 62.08
N LEU A 5 -34.07 -16.22 62.25
CA LEU A 5 -34.32 -17.35 61.35
C LEU A 5 -35.22 -16.88 60.21
N GLN A 6 -35.04 -17.42 59.01
CA GLN A 6 -36.18 -17.93 58.22
C GLN A 6 -35.75 -19.04 57.26
N SER A 7 -36.61 -20.04 57.17
CA SER A 7 -36.42 -21.39 56.64
C SER A 7 -37.08 -21.58 55.26
N LEU A 8 -36.52 -22.45 54.40
CA LEU A 8 -37.18 -23.55 53.63
C LEU A 8 -36.12 -24.16 52.66
N LEU A 9 -35.64 -25.40 52.81
CA LEU A 9 -36.20 -26.69 52.33
C LEU A 9 -36.68 -26.62 50.86
N ILE A 10 -36.09 -27.33 49.89
CA ILE A 10 -36.40 -28.76 49.57
C ILE A 10 -35.41 -29.33 48.51
N VAL A 11 -34.83 -30.49 48.84
CA VAL A 11 -34.65 -31.75 48.06
C VAL A 11 -33.73 -31.81 46.81
N SER A 12 -32.62 -32.54 47.03
CA SER A 12 -32.04 -33.67 46.27
C SER A 12 -32.13 -33.77 44.74
N ALA A 13 -30.96 -33.95 44.11
CA ALA A 13 -30.68 -35.09 43.22
C ALA A 13 -29.17 -35.29 43.05
N ALA A 14 -28.77 -36.55 42.90
CA ALA A 14 -27.41 -37.05 43.02
C ALA A 14 -26.77 -37.34 41.65
N ILE A 15 -25.43 -37.37 41.64
CA ILE A 15 -24.52 -38.19 40.81
C ILE A 15 -24.55 -37.97 39.28
N ALA A 16 -23.42 -37.49 38.74
CA ALA A 16 -22.66 -38.24 37.73
C ALA A 16 -21.28 -37.60 37.52
N SER A 17 -20.24 -38.36 37.86
CA SER A 17 -18.87 -38.13 37.43
C SER A 17 -18.79 -38.17 35.91
N GLY A 18 -18.29 -37.11 35.29
CA GLY A 18 -18.00 -37.04 33.87
C GLY A 18 -16.66 -36.37 33.65
N SER A 19 -15.60 -37.19 33.56
CA SER A 19 -14.29 -36.77 33.09
C SER A 19 -14.42 -36.33 31.63
N ILE A 20 -14.14 -35.06 31.32
CA ILE A 20 -13.98 -34.62 29.94
C ILE A 20 -12.51 -34.32 29.74
N ALA A 21 -11.84 -35.30 29.14
CA ALA A 21 -10.49 -35.16 28.64
C ALA A 21 -10.40 -34.02 27.63
N GLN A 22 -9.27 -33.33 27.70
CA GLN A 22 -8.88 -32.21 26.87
C GLN A 22 -8.73 -32.61 25.40
N ALA A 23 -9.56 -32.05 24.51
CA ALA A 23 -9.33 -32.09 23.08
C ALA A 23 -8.53 -30.87 22.65
N LYS A 24 -7.22 -31.10 22.47
CA LYS A 24 -6.26 -30.19 21.84
C LYS A 24 -6.77 -29.85 20.44
N GLN A 25 -7.19 -28.60 20.24
CA GLN A 25 -7.63 -28.08 18.94
C GLN A 25 -6.49 -28.28 17.92
N PRO A 26 -6.70 -28.97 16.79
CA PRO A 26 -5.63 -29.22 15.85
C PRO A 26 -5.21 -27.90 15.19
N ALA A 27 -3.90 -27.63 15.22
CA ALA A 27 -3.22 -26.48 14.60
C ALA A 27 -3.28 -26.49 13.04
N ALA A 28 -4.24 -27.20 12.46
CA ALA A 28 -4.41 -27.39 11.02
C ALA A 28 -5.54 -26.55 10.41
N ALA A 29 -6.28 -25.76 11.22
CA ALA A 29 -7.35 -24.88 10.71
C ALA A 29 -6.86 -23.46 10.32
N VAL A 30 -5.56 -23.17 10.40
CA VAL A 30 -4.98 -21.87 9.96
C VAL A 30 -4.46 -21.92 8.52
N ALA A 31 -4.62 -23.05 7.83
CA ALA A 31 -4.11 -23.27 6.48
C ALA A 31 -5.24 -23.70 5.55
N ALA A 32 -6.12 -22.77 5.19
CA ALA A 32 -6.80 -22.69 3.89
C ALA A 32 -7.97 -21.68 3.95
N GLU A 33 -7.67 -20.39 3.97
CA GLU A 33 -8.50 -19.43 3.25
C GLU A 33 -7.66 -18.85 2.13
N LYS A 34 -7.61 -19.60 1.02
CA LYS A 34 -7.23 -19.06 -0.28
C LYS A 34 -8.38 -18.14 -0.72
N SER A 35 -8.49 -16.95 -0.13
CA SER A 35 -9.57 -16.03 -0.46
C SER A 35 -9.30 -15.40 -1.82
N ALA A 36 -10.35 -15.24 -2.62
CA ALA A 36 -10.38 -14.23 -3.66
C ALA A 36 -9.80 -12.93 -3.08
N GLN A 37 -8.99 -12.21 -3.87
CA GLN A 37 -8.40 -10.93 -3.41
C GLN A 37 -9.54 -10.08 -2.83
N ALA A 38 -9.41 -9.71 -1.55
CA ALA A 38 -10.33 -8.74 -0.96
C ALA A 38 -10.37 -7.50 -1.88
N PRO A 39 -11.51 -6.82 -2.04
CA PRO A 39 -11.62 -5.68 -2.96
C PRO A 39 -10.70 -4.51 -2.58
N TRP A 40 -10.05 -4.57 -1.41
CA TRP A 40 -9.20 -3.53 -0.82
C TRP A 40 -7.80 -4.07 -0.53
N LEU A 41 -6.79 -3.21 -0.64
CA LEU A 41 -5.39 -3.53 -0.41
C LEU A 41 -5.04 -3.72 1.08
N VAL A 42 -5.80 -3.10 1.97
CA VAL A 42 -5.56 -3.08 3.43
C VAL A 42 -6.84 -3.41 4.18
N PRO A 43 -6.75 -3.95 5.42
CA PRO A 43 -7.91 -4.21 6.28
C PRO A 43 -8.86 -3.01 6.40
N ALA A 44 -10.16 -3.26 6.59
CA ALA A 44 -11.16 -2.20 6.63
C ALA A 44 -10.92 -1.17 7.75
N ASP A 45 -10.40 -1.63 8.89
CA ASP A 45 -10.09 -0.87 10.10
C ASP A 45 -8.71 -0.21 10.07
N PHE A 46 -7.88 -0.49 9.06
CA PHE A 46 -6.59 0.16 8.90
C PHE A 46 -6.78 1.65 8.58
N ASN A 47 -6.21 2.53 9.41
CA ASN A 47 -6.25 3.97 9.16
C ASN A 47 -5.19 4.36 8.12
N VAL A 48 -5.63 4.55 6.87
CA VAL A 48 -4.73 4.97 5.78
C VAL A 48 -4.33 6.44 6.02
N PRO A 49 -3.03 6.76 6.10
CA PRO A 49 -2.59 8.13 6.33
C PRO A 49 -3.06 9.06 5.20
N THR A 50 -3.60 10.22 5.55
CA THR A 50 -3.92 11.32 4.60
C THR A 50 -2.95 12.48 4.72
N ARG A 51 -2.02 12.41 5.66
CA ARG A 51 -0.87 13.31 5.81
C ARG A 51 0.20 12.61 6.65
N VAL A 52 1.44 12.66 6.20
CA VAL A 52 2.59 12.18 6.96
C VAL A 52 3.68 13.25 6.97
N GLU A 53 4.11 13.66 8.15
CA GLU A 53 5.21 14.60 8.31
C GLU A 53 6.51 13.83 8.52
N ALA A 54 7.49 14.04 7.64
CA ALA A 54 8.87 13.60 7.85
C ALA A 54 9.72 14.83 8.24
N LYS A 55 11.02 14.60 8.48
CA LYS A 55 11.93 15.68 8.89
C LYS A 55 12.03 16.79 7.83
N ASP A 56 12.20 16.41 6.56
CA ASP A 56 12.56 17.32 5.46
C ASP A 56 11.57 17.27 4.27
N PHE A 57 10.40 16.65 4.46
CA PHE A 57 9.32 16.56 3.47
C PHE A 57 8.02 16.10 4.15
N LYS A 58 6.92 16.14 3.41
CA LYS A 58 5.64 15.57 3.84
C LYS A 58 4.99 14.78 2.71
N LEU A 59 4.18 13.78 3.06
CA LEU A 59 3.35 13.04 2.11
C LEU A 59 1.90 13.47 2.27
N VAL A 60 1.24 13.73 1.15
CA VAL A 60 -0.23 13.91 1.06
C VAL A 60 -0.76 13.09 -0.11
N PRO A 61 -2.01 12.58 -0.04
CA PRO A 61 -2.60 11.84 -1.15
C PRO A 61 -2.58 12.64 -2.46
N LEU A 62 -2.25 11.97 -3.56
CA LEU A 62 -2.48 12.54 -4.89
C LEU A 62 -3.97 12.74 -5.12
N GLY A 63 -4.29 13.87 -5.74
CA GLY A 63 -5.65 14.30 -6.01
C GLY A 63 -5.70 15.72 -6.58
N PRO A 64 -6.89 16.20 -6.96
CA PRO A 64 -7.06 17.51 -7.61
C PRO A 64 -6.40 18.69 -6.88
N GLU A 65 -6.27 18.61 -5.55
CA GLU A 65 -5.66 19.68 -4.73
C GLU A 65 -4.17 19.90 -5.00
N VAL A 66 -3.45 18.87 -5.48
CA VAL A 66 -2.00 18.93 -5.74
C VAL A 66 -1.64 18.79 -7.22
N VAL A 67 -2.65 18.77 -8.11
CA VAL A 67 -2.45 18.52 -9.55
C VAL A 67 -1.40 19.42 -10.19
N GLN A 68 -1.38 20.71 -9.84
CA GLN A 68 -0.42 21.66 -10.40
C GLN A 68 1.00 21.36 -9.92
N LEU A 69 1.16 20.98 -8.65
CA LEU A 69 2.47 20.64 -8.07
C LEU A 69 3.04 19.37 -8.72
N ASP A 70 2.22 18.33 -8.88
CA ASP A 70 2.61 17.07 -9.52
C ASP A 70 2.93 17.31 -11.01
N PHE A 71 2.07 18.05 -11.72
CA PHE A 71 2.27 18.42 -13.11
C PHE A 71 3.62 19.12 -13.32
N ASP A 72 3.89 20.17 -12.54
CA ASP A 72 5.15 20.90 -12.63
C ASP A 72 6.37 20.01 -12.29
N ALA A 73 6.23 19.14 -11.28
CA ALA A 73 7.29 18.23 -10.88
C ALA A 73 7.67 17.24 -11.99
N TYR A 74 6.70 16.50 -12.56
CA TYR A 74 7.05 15.53 -13.60
C TYR A 74 7.40 16.18 -14.95
N MET A 75 6.79 17.32 -15.29
CA MET A 75 7.09 18.02 -16.55
C MET A 75 8.51 18.62 -16.54
N SER A 76 9.01 19.04 -15.37
CA SER A 76 10.41 19.48 -15.22
C SER A 76 11.44 18.35 -15.39
N SER A 77 11.01 17.09 -15.38
CA SER A 77 11.88 15.93 -15.20
C SER A 77 11.67 14.81 -16.24
N ILE A 78 11.01 15.09 -17.36
CA ILE A 78 10.58 14.07 -18.35
C ILE A 78 11.69 13.08 -18.72
N GLU A 79 12.83 13.56 -19.21
CA GLU A 79 13.92 12.69 -19.67
C GLU A 79 14.45 11.81 -18.54
N HIS A 80 14.61 12.38 -17.35
CA HIS A 80 15.06 11.67 -16.16
C HIS A 80 14.07 10.58 -15.74
N LEU A 81 12.78 10.92 -15.63
CA LEU A 81 11.75 9.99 -15.23
C LEU A 81 11.63 8.83 -16.21
N GLN A 82 11.69 9.11 -17.52
CA GLN A 82 11.67 8.09 -18.56
C GLN A 82 12.86 7.13 -18.48
N LYS A 83 14.07 7.64 -18.21
CA LYS A 83 15.31 6.84 -18.16
C LYS A 83 15.49 6.07 -16.84
N THR A 84 15.05 6.64 -15.73
CA THR A 84 15.40 6.15 -14.39
C THR A 84 14.24 5.39 -13.72
N PHE A 85 13.01 5.89 -13.84
CA PHE A 85 11.88 5.38 -13.04
C PHE A 85 10.78 4.72 -13.86
N SER A 86 10.73 4.99 -15.17
CA SER A 86 9.75 4.41 -16.05
C SER A 86 10.29 3.15 -16.75
N ARG A 87 9.36 2.27 -17.09
CA ARG A 87 9.58 1.11 -17.98
C ARG A 87 9.23 1.45 -19.44
N SER A 88 8.95 2.73 -19.72
CA SER A 88 8.51 3.19 -21.05
C SER A 88 8.77 4.68 -21.26
N MET A 89 8.87 5.09 -22.53
CA MET A 89 8.85 6.50 -22.91
C MET A 89 7.43 7.09 -22.97
N ARG A 90 6.42 6.32 -22.54
CA ARG A 90 5.02 6.76 -22.60
C ARG A 90 4.64 7.71 -21.47
N TRP A 91 5.45 7.83 -20.42
CA TRP A 91 5.21 8.79 -19.36
C TRP A 91 6.54 9.25 -18.72
N PRO A 92 6.67 10.53 -18.36
CA PRO A 92 5.77 11.62 -18.79
C PRO A 92 6.05 11.99 -20.25
N ARG A 93 5.18 12.78 -20.88
CA ARG A 93 5.37 13.26 -22.26
C ARG A 93 5.06 14.75 -22.31
N THR A 94 5.66 15.46 -23.25
CA THR A 94 5.51 16.90 -23.40
C THR A 94 4.10 17.33 -23.82
N ASP A 95 3.29 16.39 -24.33
CA ASP A 95 1.93 16.63 -24.82
C ASP A 95 0.84 16.37 -23.77
N ILE A 96 1.20 16.03 -22.53
CA ILE A 96 0.22 15.86 -21.45
C ILE A 96 -0.37 17.23 -21.12
N THR A 97 -1.69 17.37 -21.28
CA THR A 97 -2.40 18.60 -20.94
C THR A 97 -2.73 18.64 -19.45
N HIS A 98 -2.99 19.84 -18.92
CA HIS A 98 -3.50 19.98 -17.55
C HIS A 98 -4.83 19.24 -17.35
N ALA A 99 -5.66 19.13 -18.39
CA ALA A 99 -6.91 18.35 -18.33
C ALA A 99 -6.64 16.85 -18.22
N ASP A 100 -5.58 16.34 -18.86
CA ASP A 100 -5.15 14.94 -18.72
C ASP A 100 -4.63 14.67 -17.31
N ALA A 101 -3.81 15.58 -16.78
CA ALA A 101 -3.28 15.50 -15.41
C ALA A 101 -4.39 15.53 -14.35
N MET A 102 -5.39 16.41 -14.53
CA MET A 102 -6.54 16.46 -13.63
C MET A 102 -7.30 15.13 -13.59
N ARG A 103 -7.54 14.51 -14.76
CA ARG A 103 -8.23 13.21 -14.80
C ARG A 103 -7.42 12.11 -14.10
N ASP A 104 -6.10 12.11 -14.26
CA ASP A 104 -5.24 11.15 -13.55
C ASP A 104 -5.30 11.35 -12.03
N MET A 105 -5.32 12.61 -11.57
CA MET A 105 -5.50 12.93 -10.14
C MET A 105 -6.87 12.54 -9.59
N GLU A 106 -7.95 12.73 -10.36
CA GLU A 106 -9.29 12.27 -9.98
C GLU A 106 -9.33 10.74 -9.86
N ASP A 107 -8.69 10.05 -10.80
CA ASP A 107 -8.54 8.60 -10.83
C ASP A 107 -7.72 8.08 -9.63
N GLU A 108 -6.59 8.73 -9.28
CA GLU A 108 -5.82 8.41 -8.08
C GLU A 108 -6.64 8.64 -6.81
N GLN A 109 -7.35 9.77 -6.71
CA GLN A 109 -8.21 10.05 -5.57
C GLN A 109 -9.32 9.01 -5.43
N ALA A 110 -9.92 8.57 -6.53
CA ALA A 110 -10.94 7.51 -6.53
C ALA A 110 -10.36 6.16 -6.08
N ARG A 111 -9.16 5.79 -6.55
CA ARG A 111 -8.44 4.58 -6.10
C ARG A 111 -8.11 4.64 -4.60
N PHE A 112 -7.68 5.80 -4.13
CA PHE A 112 -7.37 6.05 -2.72
C PHE A 112 -8.61 5.88 -1.84
N LYS A 113 -9.71 6.58 -2.18
CA LYS A 113 -11.00 6.51 -1.46
C LYS A 113 -11.57 5.09 -1.45
N SER A 114 -11.41 4.35 -2.55
CA SER A 114 -11.87 2.95 -2.65
C SER A 114 -10.86 1.93 -2.10
N ARG A 115 -9.76 2.38 -1.50
CA ARG A 115 -8.73 1.53 -0.86
C ARG A 115 -8.11 0.49 -1.81
N LYS A 116 -8.10 0.78 -3.12
CA LYS A 116 -7.54 -0.10 -4.15
C LYS A 116 -6.04 0.08 -4.30
N SER A 117 -5.57 1.32 -4.20
CA SER A 117 -4.16 1.70 -4.15
C SER A 117 -4.04 3.08 -3.52
N PHE A 118 -2.84 3.43 -3.07
CA PHE A 118 -2.56 4.68 -2.40
C PHE A 118 -1.39 5.37 -3.07
N ALA A 119 -1.63 6.55 -3.61
CA ALA A 119 -0.61 7.39 -4.23
C ALA A 119 -0.45 8.67 -3.42
N PHE A 120 0.80 9.09 -3.20
CA PHE A 120 1.15 10.22 -2.37
C PHE A 120 2.12 11.13 -3.10
N ALA A 121 1.81 12.43 -3.15
CA ALA A 121 2.79 13.47 -3.46
C ALA A 121 3.77 13.60 -2.30
N VAL A 122 5.07 13.67 -2.61
CA VAL A 122 6.14 13.98 -1.67
C VAL A 122 6.46 15.46 -1.80
N LEU A 123 5.93 16.27 -0.90
CA LEU A 123 6.07 17.72 -0.94
C LEU A 123 7.26 18.19 -0.09
N THR A 124 7.80 19.36 -0.43
CA THR A 124 8.65 20.14 0.48
C THR A 124 7.91 20.39 1.82
N PRO A 125 8.62 20.66 2.93
CA PRO A 125 7.98 20.85 4.25
C PRO A 125 6.89 21.94 4.23
N ASP A 126 7.17 23.06 3.56
CA ASP A 126 6.23 24.17 3.37
C ASP A 126 5.07 23.81 2.42
N GLY A 127 5.20 22.76 1.61
CA GLY A 127 4.21 22.32 0.63
C GLY A 127 4.20 23.11 -0.67
N SER A 128 5.21 23.96 -0.90
CA SER A 128 5.26 24.83 -2.07
C SER A 128 5.63 24.10 -3.36
N ARG A 129 6.25 22.91 -3.26
CA ARG A 129 6.71 22.13 -4.41
C ARG A 129 6.62 20.63 -4.16
N GLU A 130 6.31 19.87 -5.20
CA GLU A 130 6.46 18.42 -5.22
C GLU A 130 7.88 18.00 -5.62
N ARG A 131 8.43 17.05 -4.88
CA ARG A 131 9.78 16.50 -5.03
C ARG A 131 9.79 15.12 -5.68
N GLY A 132 8.64 14.47 -5.73
CA GLY A 132 8.49 13.07 -6.08
C GLY A 132 7.13 12.53 -5.69
N SER A 133 6.83 11.28 -6.03
CA SER A 133 5.63 10.59 -5.58
C SER A 133 5.92 9.16 -5.12
N VAL A 134 5.06 8.63 -4.26
CA VAL A 134 5.10 7.26 -3.73
C VAL A 134 3.78 6.56 -4.02
N TYR A 135 3.85 5.35 -4.57
CA TYR A 135 2.69 4.54 -4.92
C TYR A 135 2.74 3.22 -4.19
N VAL A 136 1.66 2.87 -3.49
CA VAL A 136 1.44 1.61 -2.79
C VAL A 136 0.26 0.90 -3.46
N SER A 137 0.51 -0.21 -4.13
CA SER A 137 -0.52 -0.93 -4.91
C SER A 137 -0.47 -2.43 -4.65
N PRO A 138 -1.55 -3.18 -4.92
CA PRO A 138 -1.54 -4.63 -4.85
C PRO A 138 -0.43 -5.21 -5.73
N SER A 139 0.28 -6.22 -5.22
CA SER A 139 1.29 -6.88 -6.02
C SER A 139 0.65 -7.70 -7.15
N PRO A 140 1.16 -7.62 -8.38
CA PRO A 140 0.86 -8.54 -9.48
C PRO A 140 1.76 -9.80 -9.44
N VAL A 141 2.50 -10.06 -8.35
CA VAL A 141 3.36 -11.25 -8.19
C VAL A 141 2.96 -11.97 -6.91
N GLU A 142 2.74 -13.29 -7.00
CA GLU A 142 2.39 -14.11 -5.83
C GLU A 142 3.48 -14.05 -4.75
N GLY A 143 3.05 -14.16 -3.49
CA GLY A 143 3.93 -14.11 -2.33
C GLY A 143 4.33 -12.71 -1.87
N TYR A 144 3.97 -11.65 -2.62
CA TYR A 144 4.06 -10.26 -2.15
C TYR A 144 2.65 -9.71 -1.91
N ASP A 145 2.47 -8.98 -0.81
CA ASP A 145 1.20 -8.36 -0.46
C ASP A 145 1.01 -7.05 -1.25
N ALA A 146 2.08 -6.26 -1.38
CA ALA A 146 2.08 -4.98 -2.07
C ALA A 146 3.35 -4.76 -2.92
N VAL A 147 3.24 -3.83 -3.87
CA VAL A 147 4.34 -3.23 -4.60
C VAL A 147 4.39 -1.76 -4.24
N VAL A 148 5.59 -1.28 -3.90
CA VAL A 148 5.86 0.14 -3.69
C VAL A 148 6.76 0.66 -4.81
N ARG A 149 6.30 1.72 -5.49
CA ARG A 149 7.06 2.46 -6.50
C ARG A 149 7.24 3.89 -6.06
N MET A 150 8.31 4.52 -6.52
CA MET A 150 8.61 5.91 -6.24
C MET A 150 9.39 6.52 -7.39
N TRP A 151 9.26 7.83 -7.54
CA TRP A 151 10.11 8.65 -8.37
C TRP A 151 10.39 9.96 -7.66
N VAL A 152 11.48 10.63 -8.04
CA VAL A 152 11.79 11.99 -7.61
C VAL A 152 12.09 12.85 -8.83
N THR A 153 11.97 14.18 -8.69
CA THR A 153 12.38 15.09 -9.75
C THR A 153 13.89 14.97 -10.01
N LYS A 154 14.34 15.36 -11.20
CA LYS A 154 15.77 15.38 -11.54
C LYS A 154 16.57 16.23 -10.57
N ALA A 155 16.04 17.39 -10.18
CA ALA A 155 16.70 18.31 -9.25
C ALA A 155 16.88 17.66 -7.86
N ASP A 156 15.86 16.99 -7.34
CA ASP A 156 15.95 16.31 -6.05
C ASP A 156 16.83 15.06 -6.12
N TYR A 157 16.79 14.31 -7.23
CA TYR A 157 17.68 13.18 -7.49
C TYR A 157 19.15 13.58 -7.40
N ASP A 158 19.53 14.68 -8.07
CA ASP A 158 20.91 15.17 -8.12
C ASP A 158 21.45 15.59 -6.75
N THR A 159 20.57 15.91 -5.80
CA THR A 159 20.94 16.22 -4.40
C THR A 159 21.01 14.99 -3.48
N GLY A 160 20.73 13.79 -4.00
CA GLY A 160 20.74 12.54 -3.23
C GLY A 160 19.43 12.19 -2.53
N PHE A 161 18.36 12.97 -2.74
CA PHE A 161 17.07 12.78 -2.06
C PHE A 161 16.43 11.44 -2.38
N ASP A 162 16.67 10.88 -3.56
CA ASP A 162 16.13 9.59 -3.98
C ASP A 162 16.46 8.45 -2.99
N ALA A 163 17.73 8.38 -2.55
CA ALA A 163 18.20 7.38 -1.61
C ALA A 163 17.62 7.62 -0.19
N GLU A 164 17.49 8.88 0.20
CA GLU A 164 16.86 9.27 1.47
C GLU A 164 15.38 8.88 1.51
N LEU A 165 14.63 9.21 0.45
CA LEU A 165 13.24 8.86 0.30
C LEU A 165 13.05 7.35 0.29
N TYR A 166 13.88 6.60 -0.44
CA TYR A 166 13.78 5.15 -0.48
C TYR A 166 13.98 4.52 0.90
N LYS A 167 15.01 4.95 1.64
CA LYS A 167 15.27 4.49 3.00
C LYS A 167 14.12 4.85 3.95
N TRP A 168 13.56 6.05 3.83
CA TRP A 168 12.46 6.48 4.68
C TRP A 168 11.16 5.71 4.38
N VAL A 169 10.78 5.59 3.10
CA VAL A 169 9.55 4.91 2.67
C VAL A 169 9.60 3.43 3.04
N THR A 170 10.74 2.76 2.89
CA THR A 170 10.88 1.35 3.29
C THR A 170 10.66 1.16 4.79
N GLY A 171 11.24 2.03 5.63
CA GLY A 171 11.01 2.02 7.08
C GLY A 171 9.57 2.35 7.47
N TRP A 172 8.96 3.36 6.82
CA TRP A 172 7.56 3.73 7.04
C TRP A 172 6.60 2.59 6.69
N ILE A 173 6.77 1.96 5.52
CA ILE A 173 5.97 0.81 5.09
C ILE A 173 6.15 -0.37 6.04
N GLN A 174 7.38 -0.67 6.47
CA GLN A 174 7.64 -1.78 7.39
C GLN A 174 7.00 -1.57 8.77
N LYS A 175 7.01 -0.33 9.26
CA LYS A 175 6.57 -0.01 10.63
C LYS A 175 5.06 0.21 10.72
N ASP A 176 4.51 0.96 9.77
CA ASP A 176 3.17 1.54 9.93
C ASP A 176 2.12 0.89 9.02
N TRP A 177 2.51 0.05 8.04
CA TRP A 177 1.58 -0.62 7.13
C TRP A 177 1.40 -2.11 7.45
N PRO A 178 0.24 -2.71 7.13
CA PRO A 178 -0.11 -4.06 7.57
C PRO A 178 0.51 -5.17 6.69
N PHE A 179 1.45 -4.83 5.81
CA PHE A 179 2.01 -5.78 4.84
C PHE A 179 3.08 -6.64 5.49
N ARG A 180 3.07 -7.94 5.20
CA ARG A 180 4.11 -8.88 5.63
C ARG A 180 5.27 -8.89 4.63
N LYS A 181 4.99 -8.80 3.33
CA LYS A 181 6.01 -8.80 2.28
C LYS A 181 5.70 -7.77 1.20
N VAL A 182 6.64 -6.86 0.96
CA VAL A 182 6.51 -5.78 -0.01
C VAL A 182 7.64 -5.87 -1.04
N ALA A 183 7.29 -5.72 -2.31
CA ALA A 183 8.24 -5.62 -3.40
C ALA A 183 8.57 -4.15 -3.69
N TYR A 184 9.85 -3.88 -3.97
CA TYR A 184 10.34 -2.58 -4.45
C TYR A 184 11.08 -2.77 -5.79
N PRO A 185 10.34 -2.97 -6.90
CA PRO A 185 10.92 -3.19 -8.21
C PRO A 185 11.77 -1.99 -8.68
N GLY A 186 12.88 -2.28 -9.35
CA GLY A 186 13.89 -1.28 -9.72
C GLY A 186 14.77 -0.80 -8.55
N ARG A 187 14.56 -1.34 -7.34
CA ARG A 187 15.32 -1.04 -6.13
C ARG A 187 15.94 -2.30 -5.54
N SER A 188 15.29 -2.92 -4.56
CA SER A 188 15.75 -4.17 -3.94
C SER A 188 15.51 -5.40 -4.82
N ILE A 189 14.70 -5.26 -5.87
CA ILE A 189 14.51 -6.28 -6.91
C ILE A 189 14.77 -5.59 -8.24
N ASP A 190 15.82 -6.00 -8.96
CA ASP A 190 16.08 -5.46 -10.29
C ASP A 190 14.94 -5.79 -11.26
N TRP A 191 14.79 -4.96 -12.29
CA TRP A 191 13.69 -5.13 -13.25
C TRP A 191 13.79 -6.42 -14.04
N THR A 192 15.01 -6.85 -14.39
CA THR A 192 15.27 -8.09 -15.13
C THR A 192 14.77 -9.33 -14.38
N SER A 193 14.72 -9.27 -13.06
CA SER A 193 14.15 -10.28 -12.18
C SER A 193 12.66 -10.08 -11.96
N TRP A 194 12.20 -8.83 -11.84
CA TRP A 194 10.80 -8.52 -11.56
C TRP A 194 9.87 -8.78 -12.75
N ASP A 195 10.22 -8.35 -13.97
CA ASP A 195 9.30 -8.45 -15.12
C ASP A 195 8.90 -9.89 -15.47
N PRO A 196 9.82 -10.89 -15.45
CA PRO A 196 9.44 -12.29 -15.67
C PRO A 196 8.44 -12.79 -14.62
N MET A 197 8.54 -12.36 -13.37
CA MET A 197 7.61 -12.73 -12.30
C MET A 197 6.19 -12.19 -12.58
N VAL A 198 6.09 -10.96 -13.11
CA VAL A 198 4.81 -10.35 -13.50
C VAL A 198 4.21 -11.07 -14.70
N ALA A 199 5.04 -11.38 -15.72
CA ALA A 199 4.60 -12.06 -16.93
C ALA A 199 4.05 -13.47 -16.63
N ALA A 200 4.70 -14.21 -15.72
CA ALA A 200 4.26 -15.55 -15.32
C ALA A 200 2.87 -15.58 -14.66
N ARG A 201 2.46 -14.50 -13.97
CA ARG A 201 1.11 -14.40 -13.37
C ARG A 201 0.04 -13.92 -14.37
N THR A 202 0.44 -13.44 -15.55
CA THR A 202 -0.49 -13.03 -16.61
C THR A 202 -0.53 -14.10 -17.69
N PRO A 203 -1.25 -15.23 -17.52
CA PRO A 203 -1.39 -16.19 -18.60
C PRO A 203 -2.20 -15.55 -19.74
N GLY A 204 -1.50 -15.20 -20.83
CA GLY A 204 -2.08 -14.92 -22.15
C GLY A 204 -2.61 -13.51 -22.42
N LYS A 205 -1.72 -12.59 -22.82
CA LYS A 205 -1.96 -11.74 -23.99
C LYS A 205 -0.79 -11.90 -24.97
N ALA A 206 -0.62 -13.12 -25.47
CA ALA A 206 0.15 -13.34 -26.68
C ALA A 206 -0.79 -13.15 -27.88
N GLY A 207 -0.39 -12.29 -28.83
CA GLY A 207 -0.88 -12.31 -30.21
C GLY A 207 -2.21 -11.61 -30.47
N GLY A 208 -2.13 -10.34 -30.88
CA GLY A 208 -3.21 -9.63 -31.56
C GLY A 208 -2.60 -8.62 -32.52
N ALA A 209 -1.94 -9.12 -33.56
CA ALA A 209 -1.68 -8.34 -34.76
C ALA A 209 -3.02 -8.09 -35.46
N ASN A 210 -3.31 -6.82 -35.72
CA ASN A 210 -3.95 -6.31 -36.94
C ASN A 210 -3.71 -4.79 -36.98
#